data_AF-A0A1A8E9D4-F1
#
_entry.id   AF-A0A1A8E9D4-F1
#
_cell.length_a   1.000
_cell.length_b   1.000
_cell.length_c   1.000
_cell.angle_alpha   90.00
_cell.angle_beta   90.00
_cell.angle_gamma   90.00
#
_symmetry.space_group_name_H-M   'P 1'
#
loop_
_entity.id
_entity.type
_entity.pdbx_description
1 polymer ?
#
loop_
_entity_poly.entity_id
_entity_poly.type
_entity_poly.pdbx_seq_one_letter_code
_entity_poly.pdbx_strand_id
1 'polypeptide(L)'
;FLPETYHKDYNYSTPAVAQEVEARVDGIDEPSRSFADPRASPLLVPDTHLYSLPKAYILTCEYDVLRDDGMMYATRLRAAGVEVTHEHYD
;
A
#
# COMPACT_ATOMS: atom_id res chain seq x y z
N PHE A 1 1.11 1.49 10.11
CA PHE A 1 0.17 1.19 9.01
C PHE A 1 -0.09 -0.31 8.90
N LEU A 2 0.88 -1.18 9.19
CA LEU A 2 0.62 -2.59 9.47
C LEU A 2 0.10 -2.74 10.93
N PRO A 3 -0.88 -3.62 11.22
CA PRO A 3 -1.31 -3.89 12.59
C PRO A 3 -0.22 -4.63 13.39
N GLU A 4 -0.13 -4.36 14.70
CA GLU A 4 0.92 -4.92 15.57
C GLU A 4 1.00 -6.45 15.54
N THR A 5 -0.13 -7.14 15.40
CA THR A 5 -0.22 -8.60 15.34
C THR A 5 0.56 -9.22 14.17
N TYR A 6 0.83 -8.44 13.12
CA TYR A 6 1.53 -8.90 11.93
C TYR A 6 2.96 -8.38 11.85
N HIS A 7 3.41 -7.60 12.84
CA HIS A 7 4.80 -7.20 12.93
C HIS A 7 5.66 -8.43 13.26
N LYS A 8 6.53 -8.79 12.32
CA LYS A 8 7.63 -9.74 12.54
C LYS A 8 8.93 -8.96 12.70
N ASP A 9 10.03 -9.63 13.02
CA ASP A 9 11.35 -9.02 13.18
C ASP A 9 11.99 -8.51 11.86
N TYR A 10 11.18 -8.30 10.81
CA TYR A 10 11.61 -7.71 9.55
C TYR A 10 11.72 -6.19 9.70
N ASN A 11 12.85 -5.63 9.25
CA ASN A 11 13.07 -4.18 9.29
C ASN A 11 12.33 -3.51 8.12
N TYR A 12 11.06 -3.15 8.33
CA TYR A 12 10.28 -2.35 7.39
C TYR A 12 10.79 -0.90 7.39
N SER A 13 11.77 -0.62 6.53
CA SER A 13 12.14 0.76 6.19
C SER A 13 11.23 1.25 5.06
N THR A 14 10.87 2.54 5.08
CA THR A 14 10.18 3.18 3.96
C THR A 14 11.00 2.94 2.67
N PRO A 15 10.42 2.37 1.61
CA PRO A 15 11.15 2.17 0.37
C PRO A 15 11.58 3.54 -0.19
N ALA A 16 12.82 3.64 -0.66
CA ALA A 16 13.44 4.88 -1.14
C ALA A 16 12.60 5.62 -2.19
N VAL A 17 11.75 4.89 -2.94
CA VAL A 17 10.77 5.44 -3.89
C VAL A 17 9.87 6.50 -3.27
N ALA A 18 9.46 6.37 -2.00
CA ALA A 18 8.62 7.38 -1.35
C ALA A 18 9.42 8.61 -0.87
N GLN A 19 10.75 8.49 -0.72
CA GLN A 19 11.63 9.60 -0.35
C GLN A 19 12.12 10.39 -1.58
N GLU A 20 12.20 9.76 -2.76
CA GLU A 20 12.68 10.42 -3.99
C GLU A 20 11.62 11.27 -4.71
N VAL A 21 10.33 11.12 -4.39
CA VAL A 21 9.26 11.91 -5.05
C VAL A 21 9.37 13.42 -4.76
N GLU A 22 10.03 13.82 -3.66
CA GLU A 22 10.30 15.23 -3.36
C GLU A 22 11.62 15.75 -3.94
N ALA A 23 12.51 14.88 -4.45
CA ALA A 23 13.87 15.26 -4.82
C ALA A 23 14.31 14.65 -6.15
N ARG A 24 14.08 15.41 -7.24
CA ARG A 24 14.76 15.42 -8.56
C ARG A 24 13.89 14.97 -9.74
N VAL A 25 13.61 15.94 -10.61
CA VAL A 25 12.92 15.80 -11.90
C VAL A 25 13.86 15.38 -13.05
N ASP A 26 15.16 15.27 -12.82
CA ASP A 26 16.11 15.04 -13.92
C ASP A 26 16.71 13.63 -13.91
N GLY A 27 16.19 12.77 -14.79
CA GLY A 27 16.95 11.66 -15.37
C GLY A 27 16.65 10.22 -14.89
N ILE A 28 15.38 9.81 -14.83
CA ILE A 28 15.02 8.41 -14.52
C ILE A 28 14.43 7.73 -15.76
N ASP A 29 15.03 6.61 -16.19
CA ASP A 29 14.58 5.81 -17.34
C ASP A 29 13.13 5.33 -17.17
N GLU A 30 12.37 5.31 -18.28
CA GLU A 30 10.92 5.10 -18.38
C GLU A 30 10.27 4.01 -17.47
N PRO A 31 10.88 2.85 -17.16
CA PRO A 31 10.24 1.84 -16.29
C PRO A 31 10.01 2.30 -14.84
N SER A 32 10.88 3.19 -14.33
CA SER A 32 10.84 3.67 -12.95
C SER A 32 9.61 4.56 -12.67
N ARG A 33 9.15 5.32 -13.68
CA ARG A 33 7.90 6.09 -13.60
C ARG A 33 6.67 5.20 -13.38
N SER A 34 6.71 3.96 -13.85
CA SER A 34 5.59 3.02 -13.72
C SER A 34 5.38 2.59 -12.27
N PHE A 35 6.45 2.34 -11.51
CA PHE A 35 6.35 1.89 -10.11
C PHE A 35 5.95 3.01 -9.14
N ALA A 36 6.20 4.27 -9.50
CA ALA A 36 5.75 5.43 -8.73
C ALA A 36 4.35 5.92 -9.18
N ASP A 37 3.74 5.31 -10.18
CA ASP A 37 2.40 5.66 -10.63
C ASP A 37 1.35 5.13 -9.64
N PRO A 38 0.51 5.99 -9.02
CA PRO A 38 -0.53 5.55 -8.09
C PRO A 38 -1.54 4.57 -8.70
N ARG A 39 -1.67 4.52 -10.03
CA ARG A 39 -2.50 3.55 -10.76
C ARG A 39 -1.89 2.15 -10.77
N ALA A 40 -0.56 2.05 -10.66
CA ALA A 40 0.18 0.80 -10.55
C ALA A 40 0.44 0.42 -9.08
N SER A 41 0.61 1.41 -8.21
CA SER A 41 0.89 1.24 -6.78
C SER A 41 -0.14 1.98 -5.92
N PRO A 42 -1.30 1.35 -5.61
CA PRO A 42 -2.41 1.98 -4.89
C PRO A 42 -2.03 2.51 -3.50
N LEU A 43 -0.98 1.98 -2.89
CA LEU A 43 -0.45 2.48 -1.64
C LEU A 43 0.10 3.91 -1.72
N LEU A 44 0.36 4.43 -2.92
CA LEU A 44 0.80 5.82 -3.11
C LEU A 44 -0.37 6.82 -3.23
N VAL A 45 -1.62 6.35 -3.37
CA VAL A 45 -2.80 7.22 -3.46
C VAL A 45 -3.01 7.96 -2.13
N PRO A 46 -3.17 9.29 -2.07
CA PRO A 46 -3.43 10.01 -0.82
C PRO A 46 -4.75 9.59 -0.17
N ASP A 47 -4.83 9.60 1.16
CA ASP A 47 -6.04 9.19 1.91
C ASP A 47 -7.28 10.03 1.52
N THR A 48 -7.08 11.29 1.12
CA THR A 48 -8.13 12.18 0.60
C THR A 48 -8.79 11.68 -0.68
N HIS A 49 -8.25 10.67 -1.36
CA HIS A 49 -8.86 10.06 -2.54
C HIS A 49 -9.51 8.70 -2.24
N LEU A 50 -9.40 8.20 -1.01
CA LEU A 50 -9.92 6.88 -0.64
C LEU A 50 -11.37 6.91 -0.11
N TYR A 51 -11.83 8.06 0.40
CA TYR A 51 -13.09 8.17 1.17
C TYR A 51 -14.38 7.86 0.40
N SER A 52 -14.35 7.84 -0.94
CA SER A 52 -15.52 7.61 -1.78
C SER A 52 -15.42 6.34 -2.63
N LEU A 53 -14.51 5.43 -2.28
CA LEU A 53 -14.35 4.16 -3.00
C LEU A 53 -15.49 3.19 -2.69
N PRO A 54 -15.85 2.31 -3.64
CA PRO A 54 -16.86 1.28 -3.41
C PRO A 54 -16.40 0.29 -2.34
N LYS A 55 -17.35 -0.46 -1.77
CA LYS A 55 -17.04 -1.55 -0.84
C LYS A 55 -16.02 -2.52 -1.45
N ALA A 56 -15.08 -2.98 -0.63
CA ALA A 56 -13.97 -3.81 -1.08
C ALA A 56 -13.91 -5.13 -0.30
N TYR A 57 -13.51 -6.19 -1.01
CA TYR A 57 -13.09 -7.45 -0.41
C TYR A 57 -11.60 -7.64 -0.70
N ILE A 58 -10.81 -7.90 0.34
CA ILE A 58 -9.36 -8.07 0.25
C ILE A 58 -8.99 -9.42 0.87
N LEU A 59 -8.24 -10.23 0.14
CA LEU A 59 -7.68 -11.49 0.62
C LEU A 59 -6.16 -11.36 0.70
N THR A 60 -5.58 -11.86 1.78
CA THR A 60 -4.13 -11.94 1.98
C THR A 60 -3.76 -13.35 2.45
N CYS A 61 -2.58 -13.85 2.09
CA CYS A 61 -2.11 -15.18 2.47
C CYS A 61 -0.86 -15.11 3.35
N GLU A 62 -0.63 -16.07 4.25
CA GLU A 62 0.52 -16.07 5.18
C GLU A 62 1.86 -15.99 4.45
N TYR A 63 2.04 -16.82 3.42
CA TYR A 63 3.29 -16.96 2.65
C TYR A 63 3.28 -16.17 1.35
N ASP A 64 2.81 -14.92 1.39
CA ASP A 64 2.82 -13.99 0.26
C ASP A 64 3.68 -12.75 0.59
N VAL A 65 4.58 -12.38 -0.31
CA VAL A 65 5.43 -11.18 -0.16
C VAL A 65 4.61 -9.89 -0.19
N LEU A 66 3.42 -9.91 -0.80
CA LEU A 66 2.51 -8.76 -0.88
C LEU A 66 1.52 -8.69 0.29
N ARG A 67 1.59 -9.65 1.22
CA ARG A 67 0.67 -9.77 2.35
C ARG A 67 0.55 -8.45 3.12
N ASP A 68 1.68 -7.85 3.47
CA ASP A 68 1.72 -6.67 4.32
C ASP A 68 1.19 -5.43 3.59
N ASP A 69 1.50 -5.30 2.29
CA ASP A 69 0.94 -4.25 1.43
C ASP A 69 -0.59 -4.33 1.36
N GLY A 70 -1.12 -5.55 1.21
CA GLY A 70 -2.56 -5.80 1.22
C GLY A 70 -3.22 -5.41 2.55
N MET A 71 -2.61 -5.76 3.67
CA MET A 71 -3.11 -5.37 5.00
C MET A 71 -3.05 -3.87 5.24
N MET A 72 -1.97 -3.21 4.79
CA MET A 72 -1.82 -1.77 4.86
C MET A 72 -2.91 -1.07 4.04
N TYR A 73 -3.19 -1.54 2.82
CA TYR A 73 -4.23 -0.96 1.98
C TYR A 73 -5.64 -1.16 2.58
N ALA A 74 -5.95 -2.36 3.08
CA ALA A 74 -7.21 -2.65 3.76
C ALA A 74 -7.43 -1.73 4.97
N THR A 75 -6.38 -1.52 5.78
CA THR A 75 -6.42 -0.64 6.96
C THR A 75 -6.68 0.81 6.56
N ARG A 76 -6.04 1.29 5.49
CA ARG A 76 -6.23 2.67 5.00
C ARG A 76 -7.63 2.91 4.43
N LEU A 77 -8.15 1.95 3.65
CA LEU A 77 -9.53 2.02 3.15
C LEU A 77 -10.54 2.10 4.29
N ARG A 78 -10.40 1.27 5.33
CA ARG A 78 -11.25 1.32 6.53
C ARG A 78 -11.16 2.66 7.24
N ALA A 79 -9.94 3.19 7.42
CA ALA A 79 -9.73 4.49 8.03
C ALA A 79 -10.37 5.64 7.23
N ALA A 80 -10.41 5.51 5.89
CA ALA A 80 -11.10 6.45 5.01
C ALA A 80 -12.63 6.30 5.00
N GLY A 81 -13.20 5.33 5.74
CA GLY A 81 -14.63 5.09 5.82
C GLY A 81 -15.20 4.13 4.78
N VAL A 82 -14.35 3.44 4.02
CA VAL A 82 -14.77 2.42 3.05
C VAL A 82 -15.19 1.14 3.77
N GLU A 83 -16.29 0.53 3.34
CA GLU A 83 -16.71 -0.79 3.82
C GLU A 83 -15.75 -1.86 3.26
N VAL A 84 -14.95 -2.48 4.14
CA VAL A 84 -13.93 -3.46 3.74
C VAL A 84 -14.09 -4.77 4.51
N THR A 85 -14.36 -5.83 3.77
CA THR A 85 -14.14 -7.20 4.22
C THR A 85 -12.69 -7.58 3.91
N HIS A 86 -11.92 -7.96 4.93
CA HIS A 86 -10.53 -8.41 4.75
C HIS A 86 -10.40 -9.77 5.42
N GLU A 87 -9.95 -10.75 4.65
CA GLU A 87 -9.68 -12.10 5.11
C GLU A 87 -8.19 -12.38 4.99
N HIS A 88 -7.63 -12.98 6.04
CA HIS A 88 -6.27 -13.47 6.06
C HIS A 88 -6.32 -15.00 6.12
N TYR A 89 -5.67 -15.65 5.16
CA TYR A 89 -5.56 -17.10 5.09
C TYR A 89 -4.17 -17.52 5.55
N ASP A 90 -4.14 -18.34 6.60
CA ASP A 90 -2.93 -18.93 7.17
C ASP A 90 -2.46 -20.14 6.33
#